data_AF-A0A968P506-F1
#
_entry.id   AF-A0A968P506-F1
#
_cell.length_a   1.000
_cell.length_b   1.000
_cell.length_c   1.000
_cell.angle_alpha   90.00
_cell.angle_beta   90.00
_cell.angle_gamma   90.00
#
_symmetry.space_group_name_H-M   'P 1'
#
loop_
_entity.id
_entity.type
_entity.pdbx_description
1 polymer ?
#
loop_
_entity_poly.entity_id
_entity_poly.type
_entity_poly.pdbx_seq_one_letter_code
_entity_poly.pdbx_strand_id
1 'polypeptide(L)'
;MSVVKTIGKRGQITIGKQYAGKHVLVDELELGVWLLKLGDFVPANEQWLHRPEAKAKLDRAIAWAETRTPATTNLDELESQLRS
;
A
#
# COMPACT_ATOMS: atom_id res chain seq x y z
N MET A 1 17.07 -12.19 -19.54
CA MET A 1 16.61 -13.11 -20.60
C MET A 1 15.37 -12.50 -21.23
N SER A 2 15.38 -12.28 -22.54
CA SER A 2 14.24 -11.69 -23.26
C SER A 2 13.37 -12.80 -23.83
N VAL A 3 12.05 -12.68 -23.70
CA VAL A 3 11.09 -13.69 -24.17
C VAL A 3 10.12 -13.02 -25.13
N VAL A 4 9.98 -13.57 -26.33
CA VAL A 4 8.99 -13.13 -27.31
C VAL A 4 7.65 -13.77 -26.96
N LYS A 5 6.59 -12.95 -26.90
CA LYS A 5 5.22 -13.41 -26.69
C LYS A 5 4.28 -12.78 -27.72
N THR A 6 3.25 -13.53 -28.09
CA THR A 6 2.25 -13.09 -29.05
C THR A 6 1.04 -12.49 -28.33
N ILE A 7 0.55 -11.37 -28.84
CA ILE A 7 -0.72 -10.76 -28.41
C ILE A 7 -1.86 -11.62 -28.96
N GLY A 8 -2.72 -12.13 -28.07
CA GLY A 8 -3.88 -12.91 -28.47
C GLY A 8 -4.92 -12.06 -29.22
N LYS A 9 -5.87 -12.70 -29.89
CA LYS A 9 -6.93 -12.02 -30.68
C LYS A 9 -7.77 -11.00 -29.89
N ARG A 10 -7.73 -11.04 -28.56
CA ARG A 10 -8.45 -10.12 -27.66
C ARG A 10 -7.53 -9.06 -27.03
N GLY A 11 -6.31 -8.88 -27.53
CA GLY A 11 -5.35 -7.90 -26.97
C GLY A 11 -4.61 -8.37 -25.71
N GLN A 12 -4.76 -9.63 -25.30
CA GLN A 12 -4.16 -10.16 -24.07
C GLN A 12 -2.73 -10.68 -24.30
N ILE A 13 -1.81 -10.41 -23.36
CA ILE A 13 -0.45 -10.95 -23.32
C ILE A 13 -0.28 -11.78 -22.05
N THR A 14 0.03 -13.06 -22.19
CA THR A 14 0.24 -13.95 -21.03
C THR A 14 1.70 -13.88 -20.59
N ILE A 15 2.03 -13.14 -19.53
CA ILE A 15 3.43 -12.97 -19.08
C ILE A 15 3.89 -14.17 -18.22
N GLY A 16 3.07 -14.61 -17.27
CA GLY A 16 3.34 -15.80 -16.44
C GLY A 16 2.38 -15.90 -15.24
N LYS A 17 2.19 -17.12 -14.72
CA LYS A 17 1.27 -17.36 -13.59
C LYS A 17 1.72 -16.69 -12.30
N GLN A 18 3.02 -16.43 -12.14
CA GLN A 18 3.58 -15.72 -10.98
C GLN A 18 3.09 -14.28 -10.84
N TYR A 19 2.53 -13.68 -11.90
CA TYR A 19 1.99 -12.32 -11.89
C TYR A 19 0.45 -12.30 -11.85
N ALA A 20 -0.21 -13.44 -11.67
CA ALA A 20 -1.66 -13.52 -11.61
C ALA A 20 -2.20 -12.68 -10.43
N GLY A 21 -3.25 -11.90 -10.69
CA GLY A 21 -3.90 -11.04 -9.69
C GLY A 21 -3.15 -9.75 -9.33
N LYS A 22 -1.97 -9.49 -9.92
CA LYS A 22 -1.25 -8.23 -9.72
C LYS A 22 -1.77 -7.14 -10.66
N HIS A 23 -1.80 -5.91 -10.18
CA HIS A 23 -2.06 -4.74 -11.01
C HIS A 23 -0.78 -4.32 -11.73
N VAL A 24 -0.93 -3.84 -12.96
CA VAL A 24 0.18 -3.32 -13.76
C VAL A 24 -0.19 -1.97 -14.34
N LEU A 25 0.76 -1.05 -14.30
CA LEU A 25 0.73 0.17 -15.10
C LEU A 25 1.24 -0.17 -16.51
N VAL A 26 0.54 0.32 -17.52
CA VAL A 26 0.92 0.19 -18.93
C VAL A 26 1.12 1.59 -19.49
N ASP A 27 2.37 1.97 -19.73
CA ASP A 27 2.74 3.25 -20.33
C ASP A 27 3.20 3.03 -21.79
N GLU A 28 2.73 3.85 -22.72
CA GLU A 28 3.32 3.95 -24.06
C GLU A 28 4.35 5.08 -24.06
N LEU A 29 5.63 4.72 -24.18
CA LEU A 29 6.71 5.70 -24.18
C LEU A 29 6.85 6.37 -25.55
N GLU A 30 6.70 5.57 -26.61
CA GLU A 30 6.75 5.94 -28.02
C GLU A 30 5.86 4.98 -28.80
N LEU A 31 5.55 5.30 -30.07
CA LEU A 31 4.68 4.47 -30.91
C LEU A 31 5.19 3.02 -30.98
N GLY A 32 4.43 2.10 -30.38
CA GLY A 32 4.78 0.66 -30.36
C GLY A 32 5.81 0.26 -29.30
N VAL A 33 6.25 1.18 -28.43
CA VAL A 33 7.15 0.91 -27.30
C VAL A 33 6.38 1.07 -25.99
N TRP A 34 6.10 -0.06 -25.35
CA TRP A 34 5.36 -0.09 -24.09
C TRP A 34 6.23 -0.48 -22.90
N LEU A 35 5.98 0.16 -21.77
CA LEU A 35 6.57 -0.14 -20.48
C LEU A 35 5.49 -0.66 -19.54
N LEU A 36 5.71 -1.88 -19.03
CA LEU A 36 4.84 -2.49 -18.02
C LEU A 36 5.53 -2.45 -16.67
N LYS A 37 4.89 -1.84 -15.67
CA LYS A 37 5.38 -1.80 -14.28
C LYS A 37 4.38 -2.50 -13.39
N LEU A 38 4.86 -3.43 -12.55
CA LEU A 38 4.06 -3.96 -11.46
C LEU A 38 3.83 -2.85 -10.43
N GLY A 39 2.61 -2.72 -9.95
CA GLY A 39 2.26 -1.76 -8.92
C GLY A 39 1.17 -2.30 -8.02
N ASP A 40 1.17 -1.84 -6.78
CA ASP A 40 0.05 -2.04 -5.88
C ASP A 40 -0.90 -0.85 -6.02
N PHE A 41 -2.19 -1.14 -6.17
CA PHE A 41 -3.22 -0.12 -6.25
C PHE A 41 -3.52 0.38 -4.83
N VAL A 42 -3.36 1.68 -4.61
CA VAL A 42 -3.70 2.33 -3.35
C VAL A 42 -4.98 3.17 -3.54
N PRO A 43 -6.09 2.83 -2.88
CA PRO A 43 -7.32 3.62 -2.88
C PRO A 43 -7.08 5.10 -2.54
N ALA A 44 -7.83 6.01 -3.16
CA ALA A 44 -7.64 7.45 -2.99
C ALA A 44 -7.74 7.92 -1.53
N ASN A 45 -8.66 7.33 -0.76
CA ASN A 45 -8.85 7.57 0.66
C ASN A 45 -7.72 7.02 1.55
N GLU A 46 -6.80 6.24 1.01
CA GLU A 46 -5.67 5.63 1.73
C GLU A 46 -4.32 6.22 1.30
N GLN A 47 -4.27 7.00 0.23
CA GLN A 47 -3.04 7.66 -0.25
C GLN A 47 -2.38 8.55 0.81
N TRP A 48 -3.15 9.10 1.77
CA TRP A 48 -2.62 9.93 2.84
C TRP A 48 -1.60 9.19 3.73
N LEU A 49 -1.71 7.86 3.87
CA LEU A 49 -0.78 7.02 4.65
C LEU A 49 0.65 7.07 4.09
N HIS A 50 0.79 7.30 2.79
CA HIS A 50 2.09 7.38 2.12
C HIS A 50 2.74 8.76 2.22
N ARG A 51 2.06 9.78 2.78
CA ARG A 51 2.66 11.10 2.99
C ARG A 51 3.77 11.00 4.05
N PRO A 52 4.91 11.70 3.89
CA PRO A 52 6.03 11.61 4.82
C PRO A 52 5.65 11.86 6.28
N GLU A 53 4.76 12.83 6.53
CA GLU A 53 4.28 13.17 7.88
C GLU A 53 3.44 12.05 8.50
N ALA A 54 2.47 11.51 7.75
CA ALA A 54 1.61 10.43 8.21
C ALA A 54 2.43 9.17 8.50
N LYS A 55 3.35 8.82 7.60
CA LYS A 55 4.27 7.70 7.78
C LYS A 55 5.12 7.86 9.05
N ALA A 56 5.77 9.01 9.23
CA ALA A 56 6.58 9.26 10.42
C ALA A 56 5.76 9.20 11.73
N LYS A 57 4.50 9.65 11.70
CA LYS A 57 3.60 9.54 12.85
C LYS A 57 3.22 8.09 13.13
N LEU A 58 2.93 7.29 12.11
CA LEU A 58 2.66 5.86 12.26
C LEU A 58 3.89 5.12 12.81
N ASP A 59 5.07 5.34 12.26
CA ASP A 59 6.32 4.70 12.69
C ASP A 59 6.57 4.97 14.19
N ARG A 60 6.36 6.21 14.64
CA ARG A 60 6.46 6.57 16.07
C ARG A 60 5.41 5.87 16.92
N ALA A 61 4.16 5.79 16.46
CA ALA A 61 3.08 5.14 17.19
C ALA A 61 3.34 3.64 17.34
N ILE A 62 3.85 2.99 16.29
CA ILE A 62 4.22 1.57 16.32
C ILE A 62 5.38 1.34 17.30
N ALA A 63 6.46 2.12 17.21
CA ALA A 63 7.58 2.00 18.15
C ALA A 63 7.18 2.26 19.61
N TRP A 64 6.26 3.21 19.84
CA TRP A 64 5.68 3.47 21.16
C TRP A 64 4.89 2.27 21.68
N ALA A 65 4.11 1.61 20.82
CA ALA A 65 3.27 0.47 21.17
C ALA A 65 4.09 -0.80 21.42
N GLU A 66 5.15 -1.04 20.65
CA GLU A 66 6.05 -2.18 20.86
C GLU A 66 6.78 -2.12 22.20
N THR A 67 7.02 -0.92 22.71
CA THR A 67 7.75 -0.69 23.97
C THR A 67 6.85 -0.58 25.20
N ARG A 68 5.52 -0.58 25.02
CA ARG A 68 4.56 -0.40 26.12
C ARG A 68 3.50 -1.48 26.11
N THR A 69 3.42 -2.23 27.20
CA THR A 69 2.33 -3.18 27.41
C THR A 69 1.01 -2.42 27.53
N PRO A 70 -0.04 -2.80 26.79
CA PRO A 70 -1.37 -2.23 26.95
C PRO A 70 -1.82 -2.39 28.41
N ALA A 71 -2.16 -1.29 29.05
CA ALA A 71 -2.72 -1.29 30.40
C ALA A 71 -4.20 -0.89 30.32
N THR A 72 -5.04 -1.59 31.07
CA THR A 72 -6.45 -1.23 31.20
C THR A 72 -6.57 0.02 32.05
N THR A 73 -7.17 1.08 31.52
CA THR A 73 -7.42 2.31 32.27
C THR A 73 -8.67 2.15 33.14
N ASN A 74 -8.59 2.53 34.41
CA ASN A 74 -9.75 2.63 35.28
C ASN A 74 -10.52 3.92 34.96
N LEU A 75 -11.75 3.77 34.46
CA LEU A 75 -12.58 4.89 34.00
C LEU A 75 -13.14 5.71 35.17
N ASP A 76 -13.41 5.09 36.33
CA ASP A 76 -13.96 5.77 37.50
C ASP A 76 -12.93 6.76 38.11
N GLU A 77 -11.66 6.36 38.08
CA GLU A 77 -10.54 7.17 38.56
C GLU A 77 -10.25 8.34 37.61
N LEU A 78 -10.35 8.11 36.30
CA LEU A 78 -10.23 9.16 35.29
C LEU A 78 -11.35 10.20 35.38
N GLU A 79 -12.60 9.76 35.59
CA GLU A 79 -13.74 10.67 35.75
C GLU A 79 -13.56 11.59 36.97
N SER A 80 -13.03 11.04 38.06
CA SER A 80 -12.77 11.80 39.29
C SER A 80 -11.72 12.90 39.09
N GLN A 81 -10.67 12.66 38.29
CA GLN A 81 -9.62 13.64 37.99
C GLN A 81 -10.04 14.75 37.02
N LEU A 82 -10.99 14.50 36.13
CA LEU A 82 -11.48 15.50 35.16
C LEU A 82 -12.51 16.46 35.77
N ARG A 83 -13.10 16.11 36.92
CA ARG A 83 -14.10 16.91 37.63
C ARG A 83 -13.50 17.84 38.71
N SER A 84 -12.21 17.74 39.00
CA SER A 84 -11.45 18.64 39.89
C SER A 84 -10.85 19.82 39.14
#